data_AF-A0A8T3U125-F1
#
_entry.id   AF-A0A8T3U125-F1
#
_cell.length_a   1.000
_cell.length_b   1.000
_cell.length_c   1.000
_cell.angle_alpha   90.00
_cell.angle_beta   90.00
_cell.angle_gamma   90.00
#
_symmetry.space_group_name_H-M   'P 1'
#
loop_
_entity.id
_entity.type
_entity.pdbx_description
1 polymer ?
#
loop_
_entity_poly.entity_id
_entity_poly.type
_entity_poly.pdbx_seq_one_letter_code
_entity_poly.pdbx_strand_id
1 'polypeptide(L)' 'MDTIRPVTLHDLPGVYGVCLATGDSGRDATGLYRNRDLLGHVFAGPYVVGQPETSFVVADAQGVAGYVLAA' A
#
# COMPACT_ATOMS: atom_id res chain seq x y z
N MET A 1 -16.71 3.74 -8.75
CA MET A 1 -16.59 5.13 -8.29
C MET A 1 -15.42 5.12 -7.33
N ASP A 2 -14.30 5.69 -7.77
CA ASP A 2 -13.05 5.61 -7.01
C ASP A 2 -13.15 6.58 -5.84
N THR A 3 -12.86 6.10 -4.64
CA THR A 3 -13.04 6.88 -3.41
C THR A 3 -11.73 6.99 -2.66
N ILE A 4 -11.35 8.23 -2.32
CA ILE A 4 -10.26 8.49 -1.38
C ILE A 4 -10.83 8.44 0.02
N ARG A 5 -10.23 7.63 0.90
CA ARG A 5 -10.64 7.50 2.30
C ARG A 5 -9.46 7.24 3.23
N PRO A 6 -9.60 7.49 4.54
CA PRO A 6 -8.62 7.07 5.53
C PRO A 6 -8.30 5.58 5.40
N VAL A 7 -7.02 5.24 5.60
CA VAL A 7 -6.58 3.85 5.60
C VAL A 7 -7.08 3.13 6.85
N THR A 8 -7.35 1.84 6.72
CA THR A 8 -7.66 0.93 7.82
C THR A 8 -6.70 -0.25 7.79
N LEU A 9 -6.60 -1.00 8.90
CA LEU A 9 -5.78 -2.22 8.93
C LEU A 9 -6.21 -3.28 7.90
N HIS A 10 -7.47 -3.26 7.45
CA HIS A 10 -7.97 -4.17 6.42
C HIS A 10 -7.40 -3.86 5.03
N ASP A 11 -6.85 -2.66 4.82
CA ASP A 11 -6.26 -2.25 3.56
C ASP A 11 -4.82 -2.74 3.39
N LEU A 12 -4.18 -3.27 4.45
CA LEU A 12 -2.78 -3.70 4.43
C LEU A 12 -2.44 -4.63 3.26
N PRO A 13 -3.21 -5.69 2.94
CA PRO A 13 -2.90 -6.54 1.79
C PRO A 13 -2.92 -5.78 0.46
N GLY A 14 -3.87 -4.85 0.29
CA GLY A 14 -3.98 -4.03 -0.92
C GLY A 14 -2.85 -3.01 -1.02
N VAL A 15 -2.53 -2.34 0.09
CA VAL A 15 -1.39 -1.41 0.20
C VAL A 15 -0.07 -2.13 -0.12
N TYR A 16 0.13 -3.36 0.40
CA TYR A 16 1.31 -4.16 0.12
C TYR A 16 1.37 -4.59 -1.34
N GLY A 17 0.23 -4.96 -1.92
CA GLY A 17 0.11 -5.28 -3.35
C GLY A 17 0.53 -4.12 -4.23
N VAL A 18 0.02 -2.91 -3.97
CA VAL A 18 0.42 -1.69 -4.69
C VAL A 18 1.91 -1.41 -4.47
N CYS A 19 2.40 -1.49 -3.23
CA CYS A 19 3.80 -1.22 -2.89
C CYS A 19 4.76 -2.13 -3.67
N LEU A 20 4.44 -3.43 -3.77
CA LEU A 20 5.22 -4.38 -4.57
C LEU A 20 5.12 -4.09 -6.08
N ALA A 21 3.91 -3.82 -6.58
CA ALA A 21 3.66 -3.55 -8.00
C ALA A 21 4.31 -2.24 -8.50
N THR A 22 4.78 -1.39 -7.60
CA THR A 22 5.49 -0.13 -7.93
C THR A 22 6.90 -0.06 -7.33
N GLY A 23 7.41 -1.16 -6.78
CA GLY A 23 8.65 -1.20 -5.99
C GLY A 23 9.96 -1.08 -6.79
N ASP A 24 9.93 -1.28 -8.11
CA ASP A 24 11.11 -1.16 -8.98
C ASP A 24 11.16 0.23 -9.60
N SER A 25 11.50 1.24 -8.79
CA SER A 25 11.53 2.64 -9.24
C SER A 25 10.23 3.05 -9.95
N GLY A 26 9.07 2.63 -9.40
CA GLY A 26 7.74 2.84 -9.98
C GLY A 26 7.25 1.73 -10.90
N ARG A 27 8.08 0.75 -11.27
CA ARG A 27 7.69 -0.46 -12.02
C ARG A 27 7.42 -1.64 -11.08
N ASP A 28 6.94 -2.74 -11.65
CA ASP A 28 6.62 -3.97 -10.92
C ASP A 28 7.88 -4.67 -10.38
N ALA A 29 7.94 -4.83 -9.06
CA ALA A 29 9.02 -5.54 -8.38
C ALA A 29 8.68 -7.00 -8.05
N THR A 30 7.56 -7.55 -8.53
CA THR A 30 7.13 -8.93 -8.24
C THR A 30 8.19 -9.99 -8.55
N GLY A 31 9.03 -9.75 -9.57
CA GLY A 31 10.13 -10.65 -9.94
C GLY A 31 11.43 -10.46 -9.15
N LEU A 32 11.53 -9.43 -8.30
CA LEU A 32 12.77 -9.03 -7.64
C LEU A 32 12.92 -9.62 -6.23
N TYR A 33 11.82 -9.95 -5.55
CA TYR A 33 11.82 -10.36 -4.15
C TYR A 33 11.13 -11.71 -3.95
N ARG A 34 11.78 -12.63 -3.22
CA ARG A 34 11.18 -13.92 -2.84
C ARG A 34 10.02 -13.74 -1.86
N ASN A 35 10.18 -12.86 -0.87
CA ASN A 35 9.10 -12.48 0.02
C ASN A 35 8.34 -11.31 -0.62
N ARG A 36 7.10 -11.55 -1.01
CA ARG A 36 6.22 -10.57 -1.67
C ARG A 36 5.82 -9.42 -0.75
N ASP A 37 5.86 -9.63 0.57
CA ASP A 37 5.44 -8.64 1.56
C ASP A 37 6.61 -7.76 2.04
N LEU A 38 7.85 -8.04 1.60
CA LEU A 38 9.05 -7.38 2.12
C LEU A 38 9.01 -5.86 1.93
N LEU A 39 8.67 -5.39 0.73
CA LEU A 39 8.55 -3.96 0.46
C LEU A 39 7.46 -3.31 1.31
N GLY A 40 6.31 -3.96 1.42
CA GLY A 40 5.21 -3.51 2.25
C GLY A 40 5.60 -3.38 3.72
N HIS A 41 6.32 -4.35 4.27
CA HIS A 41 6.82 -4.30 5.66
C HIS A 41 7.74 -3.10 5.93
N VAL A 42 8.58 -2.72 4.96
CA VAL A 42 9.57 -1.67 5.14
C VAL A 42 8.99 -0.28 4.85
N PHE A 43 8.23 -0.15 3.76
CA PHE A 43 7.88 1.15 3.21
C PHE A 43 6.42 1.56 3.41
N ALA A 44 5.53 0.65 3.80
CA ALA A 44 4.10 0.96 3.88
C ALA A 44 3.45 0.60 5.23
N GLY A 45 3.66 -0.62 5.72
CA GLY A 45 3.09 -1.14 6.96
C GLY A 45 3.27 -0.24 8.18
N PRO A 46 4.47 0.34 8.43
CA PRO A 46 4.69 1.21 9.59
C PRO A 46 3.74 2.41 9.64
N TYR A 47 3.42 3.02 8.49
CA TYR A 47 2.50 4.16 8.43
C TYR A 47 1.05 3.74 8.64
N VAL A 48 0.63 2.65 8.01
CA VAL A 48 -0.77 2.16 8.15
C VAL A 48 -1.09 1.77 9.59
N VAL A 49 -0.10 1.21 10.31
CA VAL A 49 -0.28 0.79 11.71
C VAL A 49 0.00 1.93 12.69
N GLY A 50 1.01 2.75 12.42
CA GLY A 50 1.54 3.74 13.37
C GLY A 50 1.02 5.16 13.22
N GLN A 51 0.60 5.57 12.01
CA GLN A 51 0.00 6.88 11.73
C GLN A 51 -1.19 6.79 10.74
N PRO A 52 -2.25 6.03 11.07
CA PRO A 52 -3.44 5.93 10.20
C PRO A 52 -4.15 7.27 9.99
N GLU A 53 -4.05 8.22 10.93
CA GLU A 53 -4.69 9.54 10.89
C GLU A 53 -4.17 10.46 9.78
N THR A 54 -2.95 10.22 9.29
CA THR A 54 -2.30 10.96 8.19
C THR A 54 -2.18 10.13 6.91
N SER A 55 -2.82 8.96 6.86
CA SER A 55 -2.64 7.97 5.79
C SER A 55 -3.96 7.65 5.08
N PHE A 56 -3.93 7.61 3.74
CA PHE A 56 -5.12 7.46 2.90
C PHE A 56 -4.91 6.44 1.80
N VAL A 57 -6.01 5.80 1.38
CA VAL A 57 -6.05 4.91 0.21
C VAL A 57 -7.02 5.44 -0.83
N VAL A 58 -6.72 5.14 -2.10
CA VAL A 58 -7.67 5.21 -3.20
C VAL A 58 -8.22 3.79 -3.40
N ALA A 59 -9.53 3.63 -3.31
CA ALA A 59 -10.18 2.33 -3.49
C ALA A 59 -11.20 2.37 -4.64
N ASP A 60 -11.22 1.30 -5.44
CA ASP A 60 -12.19 1.04 -6.51
C ASP A 60 -12.99 -0.25 -6.21
N ALA A 61 -13.70 -0.79 -7.21
CA ALA A 61 -14.49 -2.00 -7.03
C ALA A 61 -13.64 -3.30 -6.89
N GLN A 62 -12.34 -3.25 -7.17
CA GLN A 62 -11.40 -4.37 -7.06
C GLN A 62 -10.56 -4.31 -5.77
N GLY A 63 -10.55 -3.16 -5.07
CA GLY A 63 -9.88 -2.99 -3.79
C GLY A 63 -9.06 -1.71 -3.74
N VAL A 64 -7.93 -1.76 -3.03
CA VAL A 64 -6.98 -0.63 -2.95
C VAL A 64 -6.24 -0.50 -4.29
N ALA A 65 -6.45 0.62 -4.97
CA ALA A 65 -5.78 0.95 -6.24
C ALA A 65 -4.55 1.84 -6.04
N GLY A 66 -4.42 2.49 -4.88
CA GLY A 66 -3.30 3.37 -4.56
C GLY A 66 -3.31 3.83 -3.11
N TYR A 67 -2.23 4.46 -2.66
CA TYR A 67 -2.12 5.01 -1.31
C TYR A 67 -1.25 6.26 -1.25
N VAL A 68 -1.43 7.04 -0.19
CA VAL A 68 -0.51 8.10 0.26
C VAL A 68 -0.35 7.99 1.77
N LEU A 69 0.91 7.98 2.24
CA LEU A 69 1.27 7.73 3.63
C LEU A 69 2.17 8.86 4.13
N ALA A 70 1.98 9.29 5.37
CA ALA A 70 2.76 10.36 5.99
C ALA A 70 2.83 10.16 7.51
N ALA A 71 3.85 10.75 8.15
CA ALA A 71 4.09 10.75 9.59
C ALA A 71 4.50 12.14 10.06
#